data_AF-F9EJN9-F1
#
_entry.id   AF-F9EJN9-F1
#
_cell.length_a   1.000
_cell.length_b   1.000
_cell.length_c   1.000
_cell.angle_alpha   90.00
_cell.angle_beta   90.00
_cell.angle_gamma   90.00
#
_symmetry.space_group_name_H-M   'P 1'
#
loop_
_entity.id
_entity.type
_entity.pdbx_description
1 polymer ?
#
loop_
_entity_poly.entity_id
_entity_poly.type
_entity_poly.pdbx_seq_one_letter_code
_entity_poly.pdbx_strand_id
1 'polypeptide(L)' 'GGKVKLDGKVAKAAAEVKVGQILEIEYYNKYFKFEILQVPLGNVSKDKTSDLVKLLETKGLDIEINLDKDEDFFE' A
#
# COMPACT_ATOMS: atom_id res chain seq x y z
N GLY A 1 -3.52 4.10 -11.96
CA GLY A 1 -4.37 3.57 -10.87
C GLY A 1 -4.11 2.08 -10.72
N GLY A 2 -4.04 1.57 -9.49
CA GLY A 2 -3.65 0.18 -9.19
C GLY A 2 -2.36 0.07 -8.38
N LYS A 3 -2.26 0.84 -7.28
CA LYS A 3 -1.07 0.88 -6.40
C LYS A 3 -1.19 0.00 -5.16
N VAL A 4 -2.30 -0.73 -5.02
CA VAL A 4 -2.62 -1.57 -3.87
C VAL A 4 -2.97 -2.96 -4.34
N LYS A 5 -2.35 -3.98 -3.73
CA LYS A 5 -2.68 -5.39 -3.96
C LYS A 5 -3.05 -6.05 -2.64
N LEU A 6 -4.06 -6.93 -2.68
CA LEU A 6 -4.42 -7.82 -1.59
C LEU A 6 -4.17 -9.24 -2.06
N ASP A 7 -3.36 -9.99 -1.31
CA ASP A 7 -2.93 -11.35 -1.65
C ASP A 7 -2.40 -11.45 -3.10
N GLY A 8 -1.60 -10.46 -3.51
CA GLY A 8 -1.00 -10.38 -4.85
C GLY A 8 -1.93 -9.91 -5.98
N LYS A 9 -3.23 -9.67 -5.71
CA LYS A 9 -4.21 -9.21 -6.71
C LYS A 9 -4.48 -7.71 -6.57
N VAL A 10 -4.50 -6.97 -7.68
CA VAL A 10 -4.83 -5.54 -7.68
C VAL A 10 -6.21 -5.33 -7.07
N ALA A 11 -6.27 -4.55 -5.99
CA ALA A 11 -7.49 -4.27 -5.26
C ALA A 11 -8.13 -2.96 -5.71
N LYS A 12 -9.46 -2.93 -5.77
CA LYS A 12 -10.24 -1.68 -5.89
C LYS A 12 -10.44 -1.07 -4.50
N ALA A 13 -10.75 0.22 -4.44
CA ALA A 13 -11.02 0.90 -3.17
C ALA A 13 -12.16 0.28 -2.34
N ALA A 14 -13.14 -0.34 -3.01
CA ALA A 14 -14.25 -1.04 -2.37
C ALA A 14 -13.96 -2.51 -2.02
N ALA A 15 -12.71 -2.99 -2.22
CA ALA A 15 -12.36 -4.36 -1.87
C ALA A 15 -12.39 -4.53 -0.34
N GLU A 16 -13.06 -5.59 0.12
CA GLU A 16 -13.08 -5.96 1.53
C GLU A 16 -11.71 -6.49 1.95
N VAL A 17 -11.24 -6.05 3.12
CA VAL A 17 -9.98 -6.48 3.73
C VAL A 17 -10.29 -7.41 4.90
N LYS A 18 -9.50 -8.48 5.03
CA LYS A 18 -9.65 -9.51 6.07
C LYS A 18 -8.34 -9.69 6.84
N VAL A 19 -8.49 -10.14 8.09
CA VAL A 19 -7.35 -10.52 8.94
C VAL A 19 -6.58 -11.69 8.30
N GLY A 20 -5.25 -11.62 8.36
CA GLY A 20 -4.32 -12.58 7.78
C GLY A 20 -4.00 -12.33 6.31
N GLN A 21 -4.67 -11.37 5.65
CA GLN A 21 -4.34 -11.02 4.27
C GLN A 21 -3.04 -10.23 4.19
N ILE A 22 -2.41 -10.34 3.02
CA ILE A 22 -1.20 -9.60 2.69
C ILE A 22 -1.57 -8.37 1.87
N LEU A 23 -1.27 -7.20 2.44
CA LEU A 23 -1.48 -5.91 1.80
C LEU A 23 -0.17 -5.39 1.24
N GLU A 24 -0.13 -5.13 -0.05
CA GLU A 24 1.01 -4.55 -0.75
C GLU A 24 0.64 -3.16 -1.26
N ILE A 25 1.48 -2.17 -0.98
CA ILE A 25 1.27 -0.79 -1.40
C ILE A 25 2.53 -0.23 -2.04
N GLU A 26 2.37 0.30 -3.24
CA GLU A 26 3.39 1.09 -3.94
C GLU A 26 3.04 2.58 -3.78
N TYR A 27 3.89 3.32 -3.06
CA TYR A 27 3.70 4.74 -2.79
C TYR A 27 4.96 5.53 -3.15
N TYR A 28 4.85 6.39 -4.16
CA TYR A 28 5.99 7.08 -4.78
C TYR A 28 7.09 6.08 -5.16
N ASN A 29 8.27 6.23 -4.56
CA ASN A 29 9.45 5.40 -4.75
C ASN A 29 9.60 4.37 -3.63
N LYS A 30 8.51 3.97 -2.98
CA LYS A 30 8.52 3.01 -1.88
C LYS A 30 7.51 1.91 -2.11
N TYR A 31 7.92 0.71 -1.76
CA TYR A 31 7.05 -0.45 -1.67
C TYR A 31 6.96 -0.88 -0.21
N PHE A 32 5.74 -1.19 0.21
CA PHE A 32 5.45 -1.73 1.53
C PHE A 32 4.63 -3.00 1.41
N LYS A 33 4.96 -3.98 2.25
CA LYS A 33 4.21 -5.21 2.41
C LYS A 33 3.84 -5.40 3.86
N PHE A 34 2.55 -5.55 4.12
CA PHE A 34 2.00 -5.71 5.45
C PHE A 34 1.17 -6.99 5.54
N GLU A 35 1.15 -7.59 6.72
CA GLU A 35 0.14 -8.57 7.12
C GLU A 35 -0.94 -7.85 7.95
N ILE A 36 -2.21 -8.04 7.58
CA ILE A 36 -3.35 -7.48 8.32
C ILE A 36 -3.53 -8.30 9.61
N LEU A 37 -3.39 -7.67 10.77
CA LEU A 37 -3.64 -8.32 12.07
C LEU A 37 -5.07 -8.08 12.56
N GLN A 38 -5.64 -6.90 12.27
CA GLN A 38 -6.99 -6.54 12.68
C GLN A 38 -7.63 -5.53 11.72
N VAL A 39 -8.94 -5.64 11.52
CA VAL A 39 -9.75 -4.65 10.78
C VAL A 39 -10.71 -3.97 11.76
N PRO A 40 -10.43 -2.72 12.18
CA PRO A 40 -11.30 -2.00 13.10
C PRO A 40 -12.58 -1.51 12.38
N LEU A 41 -13.69 -1.46 13.11
CA LEU A 41 -14.98 -0.98 12.58
C LEU A 41 -15.09 0.56 12.51
N GLY A 42 -14.05 1.28 12.92
CA GLY A 42 -14.04 2.73 12.96
C GLY A 42 -12.63 3.30 13.12
N ASN A 43 -12.57 4.61 13.38
CA ASN A 43 -11.30 5.32 13.50
C ASN A 43 -10.50 4.82 14.71
N VAL A 44 -9.19 4.66 14.50
CA VAL A 44 -8.23 4.32 15.55
C VAL A 44 -7.24 5.47 15.77
N SER A 45 -6.68 5.57 16.98
CA SER A 45 -5.54 6.47 17.21
C SER A 45 -4.30 5.97 16.45
N LYS A 46 -3.42 6.88 16.06
CA LYS A 46 -2.12 6.58 15.45
C LYS A 46 -1.28 5.61 16.27
N ASP A 47 -1.42 5.65 17.60
CA ASP A 47 -0.59 4.85 18.51
C ASP A 47 -0.92 3.35 18.42
N LYS A 48 -2.10 3.00 17.88
CA LYS A 48 -2.56 1.63 17.68
C LYS A 48 -2.23 1.06 16.31
N THR A 49 -1.56 1.82 15.43
CA THR A 49 -1.29 1.36 14.06
C THR A 49 -0.49 0.05 14.05
N SER A 50 0.47 -0.11 14.98
CA SER A 50 1.27 -1.33 15.12
C SER A 50 0.46 -2.57 15.50
N ASP A 51 -0.72 -2.40 16.12
CA ASP A 51 -1.60 -3.52 16.49
C ASP A 51 -2.47 -3.98 15.30
N LEU A 52 -2.62 -3.14 14.29
CA LEU A 52 -3.50 -3.41 13.14
C LEU A 52 -2.79 -4.12 11.99
N VAL A 53 -1.51 -3.80 11.79
CA VAL A 53 -0.72 -4.32 10.67
C VAL A 53 0.69 -4.63 11.12
N LYS A 54 1.24 -5.70 10.57
CA LYS A 54 2.64 -6.07 10.75
C LYS A 54 3.41 -5.78 9.46
N LEU A 55 4.43 -4.94 9.54
CA LEU A 55 5.32 -4.70 8.40
C LEU A 55 6.16 -5.97 8.14
N LEU A 56 6.05 -6.51 6.92
CA LEU A 56 6.81 -7.67 6.47
C LEU A 56 8.02 -7.25 5.63
N GLU A 57 7.84 -6.26 4.75
CA GLU A 57 8.90 -5.81 3.86
C GLU A 57 8.73 -4.33 3.52
N THR A 58 9.85 -3.62 3.43
CA THR A 58 9.92 -2.28 2.84
C THR A 58 11.08 -2.22 1.87
N LYS A 59 10.84 -1.63 0.69
CA LYS A 59 11.85 -1.43 -0.34
C LYS A 59 11.79 0.01 -0.84
N GLY A 60 12.95 0.64 -0.99
CA GLY A 60 13.08 1.79 -1.87
C GLY A 60 13.07 1.30 -3.31
N LEU A 61 12.17 1.81 -4.13
CA LEU A 61 12.22 1.65 -5.57
C LEU A 61 13.11 2.78 -6.09
N ASP A 62 14.29 2.45 -6.61
CA ASP A 62 15.09 3.41 -7.37
C ASP A 62 14.32 3.73 -8.65
N ILE A 63 13.62 4.86 -8.67
CA ILE A 63 12.96 5.35 -9.87
C ILE A 63 14.07 5.90 -10.77
N GLU A 64 14.41 5.19 -11.83
CA GLU A 64 15.12 5.80 -12.95
C GLU A 64 14.18 6.84 -13.57
N ILE A 65 14.35 8.11 -13.17
CA ILE A 65 13.61 9.23 -13.73
C ILE A 65 14.16 9.44 -15.14
N ASN A 66 13.44 8.97 -16.15
CA ASN A 66 13.76 9.28 -17.53
C ASN A 66 13.26 10.72 -17.82
N LEU A 67 14.15 11.69 -17.66
CA LEU A 67 13.90 13.13 -17.81
C LEU A 67 13.49 13.53 -19.25
N ASP A 68 13.51 12.59 -20.20
CA ASP A 68 13.13 12.83 -21.61
C ASP A 68 11.64 12.58 -21.88
N LYS A 69 10.83 12.21 -20.88
CA LYS A 69 9.36 12.10 -21.01
C LYS A 69 8.64 13.19 -20.22
N ASP A 70 8.73 14.41 -20.76
CA ASP A 70 7.70 15.43 -20.58
C ASP A 70 6.42 14.97 -21.31
N GLU A 71 5.63 14.07 -20.72
CA GLU A 71 4.22 13.90 -21.10
C GLU A 71 3.35 14.07 -19.84
N ASP A 72 2.99 15.33 -19.63
CA ASP A 72 1.74 15.84 -19.06
C ASP A 72 1.20 15.14 -17.81
N PHE A 73 1.75 15.53 -16.66
CA PHE A 73 1.18 15.22 -15.34
C PHE A 73 0.14 16.23 -14.84
N PHE A 74 -0.28 17.20 -15.66
CA PHE A 74 -1.32 18.17 -15.30
C PHE A 74 -2.19 18.58 -16.50
N GLU A 75 -3.31 17.89 -16.70
CA GLU A 75 -4.59 18.47 -17.16
C GLU A 75 -5.75 17.77 -16.41
#